data_AF-A0A5S9MFV7-F1
#
_entry.id   AF-A0A5S9MFV7-F1
#
_cell.length_a   1.000
_cell.length_b   1.000
_cell.length_c   1.000
_cell.angle_alpha   90.00
_cell.angle_beta   90.00
_cell.angle_gamma   90.00
#
_symmetry.space_group_name_H-M   'P 1'
#
loop_
_entity.id
_entity.type
_entity.pdbx_description
1 polymer ?
#
loop_
_entity_poly.entity_id
_entity_poly.type
_entity_poly.pdbx_seq_one_letter_code
_entity_poly.pdbx_strand_id
1 'polypeptide(L)'
;MQARYEIAIKRFLDEGGYNAFTTNFEDLHGMKQLPGLAVQRLMAKGYGFAGEGDWKTAALDRLLKVMSHHQSTGFMEDYTYEMTSGEEAVLQSHMLEVDPALAHTKPVIVVSPLGIGNREDPARLVFDGKAGEGVVVSIADFGTHFKWLIQEVEAFEPEEAAPHLPVARVLWKIKPNFQDGVKAWIKRRRGPSYSRVSQFKG
;
A
#
# COMPACT_ATOMS: atom_id res chain seq x y z
N MET A 1 19.40 6.40 8.17
CA MET A 1 19.66 5.38 7.14
C MET A 1 18.75 5.54 5.92
N GLN A 2 17.42 5.57 6.08
CA GLN A 2 16.44 5.65 4.98
C GLN A 2 16.71 6.70 3.90
N ALA A 3 17.18 7.91 4.23
CA ALA A 3 17.53 8.93 3.23
C ALA A 3 18.63 8.46 2.25
N ARG A 4 19.60 7.65 2.70
CA ARG A 4 20.62 7.04 1.83
C ARG A 4 19.99 6.03 0.88
N TYR A 5 19.03 5.23 1.38
CA TYR A 5 18.29 4.27 0.55
C TYR A 5 17.45 4.97 -0.51
N GLU A 6 16.73 6.04 -0.15
CA GLU A 6 15.95 6.82 -1.12
C GLU A 6 16.82 7.30 -2.28
N ILE A 7 17.99 7.88 -1.99
CA ILE A 7 18.90 8.41 -3.02
C ILE A 7 19.49 7.26 -3.85
N ALA A 8 19.96 6.19 -3.21
CA ALA A 8 20.60 5.08 -3.90
C ALA A 8 19.62 4.32 -4.80
N ILE A 9 18.43 3.98 -4.27
CA ILE A 9 17.37 3.31 -5.03
C ILE A 9 16.93 4.22 -6.19
N LYS A 10 16.70 5.52 -5.95
CA LYS A 10 16.34 6.44 -7.03
C LYS A 10 17.37 6.44 -8.16
N ARG A 11 18.66 6.59 -7.82
CA ARG A 11 19.75 6.58 -8.81
C ARG A 11 19.76 5.28 -9.61
N PHE A 12 19.68 4.14 -8.93
CA PHE A 12 19.61 2.84 -9.57
C PHE A 12 18.43 2.72 -10.54
N LEU A 13 17.24 3.17 -10.11
CA LEU A 13 16.04 3.14 -10.95
C LEU A 13 16.18 4.07 -12.16
N ASP A 14 16.68 5.29 -11.98
CA ASP A 14 16.87 6.26 -13.05
C ASP A 14 17.91 5.80 -14.07
N GLU A 15 19.07 5.33 -13.61
CA GLU A 15 20.16 4.85 -14.47
C GLU A 15 19.72 3.63 -15.30
N GLY A 16 18.88 2.76 -14.73
CA GLY A 16 18.33 1.59 -15.41
C GLY A 16 17.05 1.86 -16.22
N GLY A 17 16.48 3.07 -16.16
CA GLY A 17 15.20 3.38 -16.80
C GLY A 17 13.98 2.65 -16.20
N TYR A 18 14.09 2.21 -14.94
CA TYR A 18 13.02 1.50 -14.23
C TYR A 18 12.02 2.48 -13.61
N ASN A 19 10.73 2.15 -13.67
CA ASN A 19 9.64 3.00 -13.17
C ASN A 19 8.77 2.33 -12.09
N ALA A 20 9.08 1.08 -11.73
CA ALA A 20 8.49 0.35 -10.63
C ALA A 20 9.52 -0.62 -10.05
N PHE A 21 9.37 -0.99 -8.78
CA PHE A 21 10.27 -1.93 -8.10
C PHE A 21 9.56 -2.65 -6.96
N THR A 22 10.21 -3.68 -6.43
CA THR A 22 9.76 -4.43 -5.25
C THR A 22 10.91 -4.57 -4.27
N THR A 23 10.59 -4.88 -3.03
CA THR A 23 11.55 -5.33 -2.01
C THR A 23 11.12 -6.68 -1.46
N ASN A 24 12.01 -7.42 -0.80
CA ASN A 24 11.64 -8.60 -0.03
C ASN A 24 12.40 -8.58 1.30
N PHE A 25 11.67 -8.62 2.42
CA PHE A 25 12.28 -8.59 3.75
C PHE A 25 13.10 -9.85 4.07
N GLU A 26 12.92 -10.93 3.31
CA GLU A 26 13.69 -12.17 3.43
C GLU A 26 15.12 -12.03 2.87
N ASP A 27 15.38 -11.03 2.03
CA ASP A 27 16.71 -10.73 1.48
C ASP A 27 17.12 -9.27 1.71
N LEU A 28 17.69 -9.04 2.88
CA LEU A 28 18.25 -7.76 3.31
C LEU A 28 19.74 -7.86 3.60
N HIS A 29 20.47 -8.73 2.90
CA HIS A 29 21.91 -8.90 3.13
C HIS A 29 22.67 -7.60 2.80
N GLY A 30 23.51 -7.14 3.73
CA GLY A 30 24.22 -5.86 3.59
C GLY A 30 23.35 -4.61 3.84
N MET A 31 22.04 -4.77 4.09
CA MET A 31 21.15 -3.67 4.48
C MET A 31 20.97 -3.63 6.00
N LYS A 32 20.96 -2.41 6.55
CA LYS A 32 20.77 -2.16 7.98
C LYS A 32 19.29 -2.14 8.39
N GLN A 33 18.40 -1.75 7.49
CA GLN A 33 16.97 -1.57 7.72
C GLN A 33 16.21 -2.04 6.48
N LEU A 34 14.95 -2.47 6.65
CA LEU A 34 14.02 -2.58 5.54
C LEU A 34 13.71 -1.17 4.97
N PRO A 35 13.67 -0.97 3.64
CA PRO A 35 13.27 0.32 3.05
C PRO A 35 11.80 0.65 3.34
N GLY A 36 11.54 1.66 4.18
CA GLY A 36 10.20 2.13 4.52
C GLY A 36 9.96 3.55 4.01
N LEU A 37 10.41 4.54 4.79
CA LEU A 37 10.37 5.96 4.41
C LEU A 37 10.95 6.21 3.00
N ALA A 38 12.01 5.49 2.63
CA ALA A 38 12.59 5.58 1.30
C ALA A 38 11.59 5.22 0.19
N VAL A 39 10.86 4.11 0.38
CA VAL A 39 9.85 3.62 -0.56
C VAL A 39 8.67 4.60 -0.63
N GLN A 40 8.16 5.04 0.52
CA GLN A 40 7.04 5.99 0.57
C GLN A 40 7.35 7.29 -0.21
N ARG A 41 8.57 7.81 -0.09
CA ARG A 41 9.01 9.00 -0.83
C ARG A 41 9.24 8.74 -2.31
N LEU A 42 9.57 7.51 -2.72
CA LEU A 42 9.66 7.13 -4.12
C LEU A 42 8.26 6.99 -4.73
N MET A 43 7.32 6.34 -4.04
CA MET A 43 5.93 6.26 -4.52
C MET A 43 5.29 7.64 -4.67
N ALA A 44 5.59 8.58 -3.75
CA ALA A 44 5.19 9.99 -3.86
C ALA A 44 5.73 10.70 -5.11
N LYS A 45 6.87 10.23 -5.64
CA LYS A 45 7.46 10.72 -6.91
C LYS A 45 6.92 9.98 -8.13
N GLY A 46 5.98 9.05 -7.94
CA GLY A 46 5.28 8.34 -8.99
C GLY A 46 5.88 6.97 -9.37
N TYR A 47 6.90 6.47 -8.68
CA TYR A 47 7.37 5.09 -8.91
C TYR A 47 6.32 4.10 -8.43
N GLY A 48 6.11 3.01 -9.17
CA GLY A 48 5.29 1.91 -8.70
C GLY A 48 6.01 1.07 -7.65
N PHE A 49 5.28 0.58 -6.67
CA PHE A 49 5.84 -0.31 -5.66
C PHE A 49 4.85 -1.37 -5.18
N ALA A 50 5.38 -2.50 -4.74
CA ALA A 50 4.70 -3.43 -3.85
C ALA A 50 5.75 -4.23 -3.06
N GLY A 51 5.36 -4.69 -1.87
CA GLY A 51 6.20 -5.50 -1.00
C GLY A 51 6.42 -6.92 -1.51
N GLU A 52 7.27 -7.66 -0.78
CA GLU A 52 7.45 -9.13 -0.85
C GLU A 52 7.68 -9.70 -2.26
N GLY A 53 8.33 -8.93 -3.14
CA GLY A 53 8.59 -9.34 -4.52
C GLY A 53 7.36 -9.32 -5.44
N ASP A 54 6.24 -8.69 -5.06
CA ASP A 54 5.01 -8.66 -5.85
C ASP A 54 5.09 -7.70 -7.05
N TRP A 55 5.76 -8.15 -8.10
CA TRP A 55 5.94 -7.38 -9.34
C TRP A 55 4.63 -7.06 -10.05
N LYS A 56 3.56 -7.86 -9.85
CA LYS A 56 2.25 -7.61 -10.50
C LYS A 56 1.62 -6.35 -9.92
N THR A 57 1.61 -6.24 -8.59
CA THR A 57 1.07 -5.08 -7.91
C THR A 57 1.96 -3.85 -8.11
N ALA A 58 3.29 -3.99 -8.11
CA ALA A 58 4.20 -2.88 -8.40
C ALA A 58 3.98 -2.28 -9.81
N ALA A 59 3.80 -3.14 -10.82
CA ALA A 59 3.48 -2.69 -12.18
C ALA A 59 2.09 -2.04 -12.27
N LEU A 60 1.09 -2.63 -11.60
CA LEU A 60 -0.26 -2.06 -11.51
C LEU A 60 -0.25 -0.69 -10.83
N ASP A 61 0.52 -0.54 -9.75
CA ASP A 61 0.62 0.72 -9.00
C ASP A 61 1.19 1.82 -9.89
N ARG A 62 2.30 1.55 -10.60
CA ARG A 62 2.84 2.50 -11.58
C ARG A 62 1.83 2.87 -12.66
N LEU A 63 1.12 1.88 -13.20
CA LEU A 63 0.14 2.11 -14.26
C LEU A 63 -0.98 3.04 -13.79
N LEU A 64 -1.60 2.72 -12.66
CA LEU A 64 -2.70 3.53 -12.11
C LEU A 64 -2.21 4.93 -11.69
N LYS A 65 -0.99 5.03 -11.15
CA LYS A 65 -0.34 6.32 -10.89
C LYS A 65 -0.17 7.15 -12.14
N VAL A 66 0.18 6.57 -13.28
CA VAL A 66 0.26 7.32 -14.55
C VAL A 66 -1.14 7.77 -14.99
N MET A 67 -2.13 6.87 -14.92
CA MET A 67 -3.52 7.16 -15.30
C MET A 67 -4.15 8.28 -14.46
N SER A 68 -3.78 8.38 -13.18
CA SER A 68 -4.32 9.36 -12.23
C SER A 68 -3.48 10.65 -12.14
N HIS A 69 -2.44 10.80 -12.95
CA HIS A 69 -1.45 11.88 -12.79
C HIS A 69 -0.85 11.96 -11.38
N HIS A 70 -0.62 10.78 -10.77
CA HIS A 70 -0.03 10.59 -9.45
C HIS A 70 -0.89 11.10 -8.29
N GLN A 71 -2.21 11.23 -8.50
CA GLN A 71 -3.14 11.74 -7.51
C GLN A 71 -3.95 10.63 -6.85
N SER A 72 -3.91 10.58 -5.52
CA SER A 72 -4.75 9.70 -4.68
C SER A 72 -4.69 8.23 -5.11
N THR A 73 -3.50 7.77 -5.52
CA THR A 73 -3.20 6.38 -5.89
C THR A 73 -2.07 5.85 -5.04
N GLY A 74 -2.18 4.60 -4.61
CA GLY A 74 -1.04 3.90 -4.01
C GLY A 74 -1.29 2.44 -3.70
N PHE A 75 -0.18 1.74 -3.50
CA PHE A 75 -0.10 0.40 -2.95
C PHE A 75 -0.81 0.29 -1.59
N MET A 76 -1.49 -0.82 -1.38
CA MET A 76 -2.26 -1.09 -0.18
C MET A 76 -2.44 -2.59 0.09
N GLU A 77 -2.65 -2.95 1.35
CA GLU A 77 -3.05 -4.29 1.79
C GLU A 77 -4.15 -4.21 2.87
N ASP A 78 -5.17 -5.07 2.73
CA ASP A 78 -6.22 -5.25 3.74
C ASP A 78 -5.59 -5.84 5.01
N TYR A 79 -5.47 -5.02 6.08
CA TYR A 79 -4.69 -5.36 7.26
C TYR A 79 -5.54 -5.94 8.41
N THR A 80 -6.70 -5.33 8.69
CA THR A 80 -7.67 -5.85 9.68
C THR A 80 -9.08 -5.33 9.40
N TYR A 81 -10.08 -5.96 10.02
CA TYR A 81 -11.50 -5.63 9.86
C TYR A 81 -12.10 -5.02 11.12
N GLU A 82 -12.96 -4.02 10.93
CA GLU A 82 -14.01 -3.64 11.88
C GLU A 82 -15.27 -4.43 11.53
N MET A 83 -15.84 -5.12 12.52
CA MET A 83 -16.95 -6.08 12.33
C MET A 83 -18.17 -5.73 13.18
N THR A 84 -18.16 -4.54 13.82
CA THR A 84 -19.33 -3.99 14.50
C THR A 84 -20.47 -3.86 13.51
N SER A 85 -21.63 -4.42 13.86
CA SER A 85 -22.79 -4.47 12.96
C SER A 85 -23.24 -3.07 12.56
N GLY A 86 -23.26 -2.81 11.25
CA GLY A 86 -23.60 -1.49 10.68
C GLY A 86 -22.40 -0.58 10.45
N GLU A 87 -21.24 -0.89 11.04
CA GLU A 87 -20.00 -0.11 10.92
C GLU A 87 -18.86 -0.91 10.28
N GLU A 88 -19.19 -1.97 9.53
CA GLU A 88 -18.19 -2.83 8.94
C GLU A 88 -17.27 -2.06 7.98
N ALA A 89 -15.97 -2.13 8.25
CA ALA A 89 -14.94 -1.41 7.50
C ALA A 89 -13.64 -2.22 7.45
N VAL A 90 -12.74 -1.81 6.56
CA VAL A 90 -11.41 -2.42 6.45
C VAL A 90 -10.35 -1.37 6.75
N LEU A 91 -9.41 -1.72 7.62
CA LEU A 91 -8.18 -0.97 7.83
C LEU A 91 -7.11 -1.46 6.88
N GLN A 92 -6.46 -0.49 6.27
CA GLN A 92 -5.56 -0.67 5.16
C GLN A 92 -4.21 -0.10 5.52
N SER A 93 -3.17 -0.89 5.34
CA SER A 93 -1.81 -0.52 5.70
C SER A 93 -0.82 -1.40 4.94
N HIS A 94 0.45 -1.25 5.25
CA HIS A 94 1.48 -2.26 5.03
C HIS A 94 2.47 -2.20 6.21
N MET A 95 3.53 -3.02 6.19
CA MET A 95 4.54 -3.03 7.26
C MET A 95 5.24 -1.67 7.44
N LEU A 96 5.44 -0.93 6.36
CA LEU A 96 5.99 0.43 6.32
C LEU A 96 5.39 1.29 5.19
N GLU A 97 5.15 0.69 4.04
CA GLU A 97 5.16 1.31 2.72
C GLU A 97 3.78 1.75 2.24
N VAL A 98 3.10 2.59 3.02
CA VAL A 98 1.84 3.20 2.60
C VAL A 98 2.11 4.52 1.88
N ASP A 99 1.46 4.72 0.74
CA ASP A 99 1.69 5.87 -0.13
C ASP A 99 1.17 7.20 0.45
N PRO A 100 2.03 8.21 0.66
CA PRO A 100 1.61 9.50 1.19
C PRO A 100 0.72 10.32 0.24
N ALA A 101 0.56 9.94 -1.04
CA ALA A 101 -0.46 10.54 -1.92
C ALA A 101 -1.89 10.35 -1.39
N LEU A 102 -2.09 9.36 -0.52
CA LEU A 102 -3.35 9.03 0.14
C LEU A 102 -3.57 9.79 1.47
N ALA A 103 -2.58 10.56 1.94
CA ALA A 103 -2.62 11.18 3.27
C ALA A 103 -3.62 12.35 3.35
N HIS A 104 -4.48 12.34 4.38
CA HIS A 104 -5.28 13.50 4.79
C HIS A 104 -4.49 14.38 5.77
N THR A 105 -3.94 13.74 6.80
CA THR A 105 -3.13 14.42 7.82
C THR A 105 -1.71 14.67 7.33
N LYS A 106 -1.03 15.66 7.91
CA LYS A 106 0.39 15.90 7.64
C LYS A 106 1.21 14.68 8.10
N PRO A 107 1.92 13.98 7.20
CA PRO A 107 2.69 12.81 7.58
C PRO A 107 3.78 13.14 8.60
N VAL A 108 3.93 12.29 9.61
CA VAL A 108 4.99 12.37 10.63
C VAL A 108 5.98 11.24 10.45
N ILE A 109 7.26 11.49 10.75
CA ILE A 109 8.28 10.45 10.72
C ILE A 109 8.30 9.73 12.06
N VAL A 110 8.12 8.41 12.03
CA VAL A 110 8.20 7.54 13.20
C VAL A 110 9.30 6.50 12.99
N VAL A 111 10.06 6.21 14.04
CA VAL A 111 11.01 5.10 14.11
C VAL A 111 10.51 4.17 15.20
N SER A 112 10.30 2.90 14.87
CA SER A 112 9.82 1.90 15.82
C SER A 112 10.32 0.51 15.44
N PRO A 113 10.40 -0.42 16.41
CA PRO A 113 10.84 -1.79 16.14
C PRO A 113 10.02 -2.48 15.05
N LEU A 114 10.71 -3.25 14.21
CA LEU A 114 10.11 -4.16 13.25
C LEU A 114 10.85 -5.51 13.32
N GLY A 115 10.19 -6.54 13.86
CA GLY A 115 10.79 -7.89 13.93
C GLY A 115 10.95 -8.55 12.57
N ILE A 116 10.10 -8.19 11.60
CA ILE A 116 10.11 -8.72 10.23
C ILE A 116 11.41 -8.28 9.52
N GLY A 117 12.13 -9.24 8.96
CA GLY A 117 13.45 -9.03 8.33
C GLY A 117 14.63 -9.00 9.30
N ASN A 118 14.40 -8.94 10.62
CA ASN A 118 15.44 -8.95 11.67
C ASN A 118 16.57 -7.94 11.40
N ARG A 119 16.22 -6.66 11.37
CA ARG A 119 17.10 -5.52 11.08
C ARG A 119 16.88 -4.39 12.10
N GLU A 120 17.68 -3.33 12.00
CA GLU A 120 17.52 -2.14 12.84
C GLU A 120 16.15 -1.48 12.61
N ASP A 121 15.66 -0.75 13.61
CA ASP A 121 14.37 -0.05 13.59
C ASP A 121 14.24 0.89 12.37
N PRO A 122 13.33 0.60 11.41
CA PRO A 122 13.17 1.41 10.22
C PRO A 122 12.35 2.68 10.50
N ALA A 123 12.71 3.78 9.83
CA ALA A 123 11.88 4.97 9.80
C ALA A 123 10.77 4.84 8.74
N ARG A 124 9.58 5.36 9.05
CA ARG A 124 8.40 5.42 8.17
C ARG A 124 7.65 6.74 8.31
N LEU A 125 6.83 7.08 7.32
CA LEU A 125 5.78 8.09 7.42
C LEU A 125 4.52 7.44 8.01
N VAL A 126 3.92 8.12 8.99
CA VAL A 126 2.64 7.76 9.61
C VAL A 126 1.66 8.90 9.38
N PHE A 127 0.45 8.56 8.95
CA PHE A 127 -0.65 9.48 8.67
C PHE A 127 -1.98 8.71 8.64
N ASP A 128 -3.08 9.45 8.82
CA ASP A 128 -4.43 9.02 8.46
C ASP A 128 -4.76 9.42 7.01
N GLY A 129 -5.42 8.50 6.29
CA GLY A 129 -5.80 8.63 4.88
C GLY A 129 -7.02 9.52 4.61
N LYS A 130 -7.16 9.95 3.35
CA LYS A 130 -8.29 10.76 2.85
C LYS A 130 -9.59 9.98 2.78
N ALA A 131 -10.70 10.67 3.05
CA ALA A 131 -12.03 10.21 2.68
C ALA A 131 -12.27 10.33 1.17
N GLY A 132 -13.20 9.52 0.65
CA GLY A 132 -13.67 9.65 -0.72
C GLY A 132 -14.07 8.35 -1.38
N GLU A 133 -14.84 8.49 -2.46
CA GLU A 133 -15.21 7.41 -3.36
C GLU A 133 -13.99 6.89 -4.13
N GLY A 134 -13.84 5.58 -4.24
CA GLY A 134 -12.70 5.01 -4.92
C GLY A 134 -12.88 3.57 -5.37
N VAL A 135 -11.80 3.04 -5.93
CA VAL A 135 -11.69 1.64 -6.32
C VAL A 135 -10.40 1.05 -5.78
N VAL A 136 -10.47 -0.25 -5.53
CA VAL A 136 -9.33 -1.08 -5.17
C VAL A 136 -9.16 -2.12 -6.28
N VAL A 137 -7.96 -2.18 -6.84
CA VAL A 137 -7.64 -3.00 -8.00
C VAL A 137 -6.58 -4.03 -7.66
N SER A 138 -6.75 -5.25 -8.16
CA SER A 138 -5.75 -6.32 -8.08
C SER A 138 -5.73 -7.15 -9.36
N ILE A 139 -4.57 -7.73 -9.67
CA ILE A 139 -4.40 -8.66 -10.80
C ILE A 139 -4.13 -10.05 -10.25
N ALA A 140 -5.01 -11.00 -10.61
CA ALA A 140 -4.84 -12.41 -10.31
C ALA A 140 -4.33 -13.16 -11.54
N ASP A 141 -3.27 -13.95 -11.36
CA ASP A 141 -2.71 -14.83 -12.38
C ASP A 141 -3.25 -16.25 -12.19
N PHE A 142 -3.93 -16.77 -13.22
CA PHE A 142 -4.48 -18.13 -13.25
C PHE A 142 -3.60 -19.10 -14.07
N GLY A 143 -2.37 -18.69 -14.40
CA GLY A 143 -1.42 -19.42 -15.24
C GLY A 143 -1.72 -19.34 -16.73
N THR A 144 -2.99 -19.45 -17.13
CA THR A 144 -3.41 -19.36 -18.56
C THR A 144 -3.90 -17.98 -18.96
N HIS A 145 -4.30 -17.16 -17.99
CA HIS A 145 -4.83 -15.82 -18.21
C HIS A 145 -4.73 -15.01 -16.91
N PHE A 146 -4.83 -13.69 -17.07
CA PHE A 146 -4.96 -12.76 -15.95
C PHE A 146 -6.42 -12.34 -15.76
N LYS A 147 -6.78 -12.05 -14.52
CA LYS A 147 -8.05 -11.38 -14.18
C LYS A 147 -7.77 -10.11 -13.42
N TRP A 148 -8.43 -9.05 -13.85
CA TRP A 148 -8.50 -7.79 -13.11
C TRP A 148 -9.69 -7.86 -12.17
N LEU A 149 -9.45 -7.60 -10.90
CA LEU A 149 -10.50 -7.47 -9.90
C LEU A 149 -10.55 -6.02 -9.48
N ILE A 150 -11.72 -5.42 -9.64
CA ILE A 150 -12.00 -4.03 -9.25
C ILE A 150 -13.13 -4.09 -8.23
N GLN A 151 -12.90 -3.50 -7.07
CA GLN A 151 -13.88 -3.37 -6.00
C GLN A 151 -14.10 -1.89 -5.70
N GLU A 152 -15.36 -1.46 -5.74
CA GLU A 152 -15.73 -0.12 -5.31
C GLU A 152 -15.72 -0.03 -3.79
N VAL A 153 -15.20 1.09 -3.28
CA VAL A 153 -15.07 1.37 -1.86
C VAL A 153 -15.35 2.84 -1.60
N GLU A 154 -15.70 3.14 -0.35
CA GLU A 154 -15.82 4.51 0.15
C GLU A 154 -14.86 4.66 1.33
N ALA A 155 -13.76 5.40 1.11
CA ALA A 155 -12.84 5.73 2.19
C ALA A 155 -13.42 6.82 3.08
N PHE A 156 -13.07 6.75 4.37
CA PHE A 156 -13.49 7.73 5.36
C PHE A 156 -12.34 8.06 6.31
N GLU A 157 -12.40 9.24 6.90
CA GLU A 157 -11.42 9.68 7.89
C GLU A 157 -11.69 8.97 9.23
N PRO A 158 -10.65 8.44 9.89
CA PRO A 158 -10.83 7.80 11.19
C PRO A 158 -11.20 8.81 12.27
N GLU A 159 -12.25 8.51 13.03
CA GLU A 159 -12.69 9.35 14.16
C GLU A 159 -11.87 9.08 15.44
N GLU A 160 -11.36 7.86 15.59
CA GLU A 160 -10.57 7.45 16.76
C GLU A 160 -9.07 7.48 16.48
N ALA A 161 -8.31 8.06 17.40
CA ALA A 161 -6.85 8.08 17.35
C ALA A 161 -6.28 6.66 17.55
N ALA A 162 -5.21 6.33 16.81
CA ALA A 162 -4.46 5.08 16.98
C ALA A 162 -3.02 5.35 17.45
N PRO A 163 -2.81 5.78 18.71
CA PRO A 163 -1.50 6.25 19.21
C PRO A 163 -0.43 5.16 19.24
N HIS A 164 -0.83 3.89 19.20
CA HIS A 164 0.07 2.73 19.23
C HIS A 164 0.24 2.07 17.86
N LEU A 165 -0.40 2.58 16.80
CA LEU A 165 -0.24 2.07 15.45
C LEU A 165 0.95 2.77 14.81
N PRO A 166 2.07 2.08 14.55
CA PRO A 166 3.32 2.75 14.17
C PRO A 166 3.47 2.90 12.65
N VAL A 167 2.35 2.80 11.91
CA VAL A 167 2.24 2.80 10.45
C VAL A 167 1.05 3.67 10.03
N ALA A 168 1.10 4.23 8.82
CA ALA A 168 -0.03 4.96 8.27
C ALA A 168 -1.22 4.02 8.01
N ARG A 169 -2.45 4.57 8.05
CA ARG A 169 -3.66 3.79 7.77
C ARG A 169 -4.63 4.53 6.85
N VAL A 170 -5.37 3.75 6.07
CA VAL A 170 -6.56 4.20 5.35
C VAL A 170 -7.73 3.32 5.81
N LEU A 171 -8.93 3.88 5.95
CA LEU A 171 -10.14 3.13 6.28
C LEU A 171 -11.12 3.24 5.12
N TRP A 172 -11.78 2.13 4.78
CA TRP A 172 -12.89 2.18 3.83
C TRP A 172 -14.01 1.19 4.12
N LYS A 173 -15.22 1.54 3.67
CA LYS A 173 -16.37 0.64 3.56
C LYS A 173 -16.39 0.02 2.17
N ILE A 174 -16.61 -1.29 2.10
CA ILE A 174 -16.71 -2.03 0.83
C ILE A 174 -18.13 -1.93 0.27
N LYS A 175 -18.25 -1.68 -1.05
CA LYS A 175 -19.54 -1.69 -1.74
C LYS A 175 -19.88 -3.05 -2.35
N PRO A 176 -21.18 -3.45 -2.40
CA PRO A 176 -22.33 -2.72 -1.83
C PRO A 176 -22.45 -2.87 -0.31
N ASN A 177 -21.81 -3.88 0.27
CA ASN A 177 -21.63 -4.08 1.70
C ASN A 177 -20.41 -4.98 1.93
N PHE A 178 -19.94 -5.02 3.18
CA PHE A 178 -18.76 -5.78 3.58
C PHE A 178 -18.85 -7.27 3.22
N GLN A 179 -19.93 -7.95 3.63
CA GLN A 179 -20.02 -9.41 3.50
C GLN A 179 -20.06 -9.85 2.03
N ASP A 180 -20.90 -9.22 1.22
CA ASP A 180 -21.04 -9.57 -0.19
C ASP A 180 -19.79 -9.21 -0.98
N GLY A 181 -19.18 -8.06 -0.67
CA GLY A 181 -17.95 -7.61 -1.31
C GLY A 181 -16.77 -8.54 -1.03
N VAL A 182 -16.54 -8.91 0.24
CA VAL A 182 -15.48 -9.85 0.63
C VAL A 182 -15.72 -11.24 0.03
N LYS A 183 -16.96 -11.77 0.12
CA LYS A 183 -17.31 -13.07 -0.48
C LYS A 183 -17.07 -13.08 -1.99
N ALA A 184 -17.50 -12.03 -2.69
CA ALA A 184 -17.29 -11.90 -4.13
C ALA A 184 -15.80 -11.84 -4.49
N TRP A 185 -15.00 -11.09 -3.72
CA TRP A 185 -13.56 -11.00 -3.91
C TRP A 185 -12.87 -12.36 -3.81
N ILE A 186 -13.11 -13.07 -2.70
CA ILE A 186 -12.53 -14.41 -2.45
C ILE A 186 -12.93 -15.38 -3.58
N LYS A 187 -14.22 -15.41 -3.95
CA LYS A 187 -14.74 -16.33 -4.98
C LYS A 187 -14.13 -16.07 -6.36
N ARG A 188 -13.94 -14.80 -6.74
CA ARG A 188 -13.44 -14.40 -8.06
C ARG A 188 -11.93 -14.61 -8.19
N ARG A 189 -11.18 -14.41 -7.11
CA ARG A 189 -9.72 -14.36 -7.15
C ARG A 189 -9.03 -15.72 -7.08
N ARG A 190 -9.55 -16.67 -6.30
CA ARG A 190 -8.98 -18.02 -6.12
C ARG A 190 -7.45 -18.04 -5.83
N GLY A 191 -6.97 -17.27 -4.87
CA GLY A 191 -5.55 -17.25 -4.47
C GLY A 191 -5.26 -16.37 -3.25
N PRO A 192 -3.99 -16.30 -2.76
CA PRO A 192 -3.62 -15.68 -1.49
C PRO A 192 -3.02 -14.25 -1.54
N SER A 193 -2.56 -13.69 -2.67
CA SER A 193 -1.96 -12.33 -2.71
C SER A 193 -2.89 -11.19 -2.20
N TYR A 194 -2.58 -10.56 -1.08
CA TYR A 194 -3.43 -9.56 -0.42
C TYR A 194 -3.23 -8.13 -0.95
N SER A 195 -2.13 -7.93 -1.68
CA SER A 195 -1.69 -6.67 -2.27
C SER A 195 -2.62 -6.14 -3.35
N ARG A 196 -2.89 -4.84 -3.25
CA ARG A 196 -3.84 -4.09 -4.06
C ARG A 196 -3.30 -2.69 -4.34
N VAL A 197 -3.94 -2.01 -5.28
CA VAL A 197 -3.72 -0.59 -5.53
C VAL A 197 -5.05 0.13 -5.37
N SER A 198 -5.06 1.17 -4.54
CA SER A 198 -6.23 2.03 -4.35
C SER A 198 -6.15 3.26 -5.25
N GLN A 199 -7.30 3.71 -5.74
CA GLN A 199 -7.48 4.99 -6.44
C GLN A 199 -8.74 5.67 -5.91
N PHE A 200 -8.60 6.85 -5.31
CA PHE A 200 -9.75 7.67 -4.90
C PHE A 200 -10.01 8.82 -5.88
N LYS A 201 -11.26 9.27 -5.94
CA LYS A 201 -11.62 10.49 -6.66
C LYS A 201 -11.03 11.69 -5.92
N GLY A 202 -10.42 12.61 -6.67
CA GLY A 202 -9.87 13.87 -6.16
C GLY A 202 -10.94 14.93 -5.96
#